data_AF-A0AAV5TBQ8-F1
#
_entry.id   AF-A0AAV5TBQ8-F1
#
_cell.length_a   1.000
_cell.length_b   1.000
_cell.length_c   1.000
_cell.angle_alpha   90.00
_cell.angle_beta   90.00
_cell.angle_gamma   90.00
#
_symmetry.space_group_name_H-M   'P 1'
#
loop_
_entity.id
_entity.type
_entity.pdbx_description
1 polymer ?
#
loop_
_entity_poly.entity_id
_entity_poly.type
_entity_poly.pdbx_seq_one_letter_code
_entity_poly.pdbx_strand_id
1 'polypeptide(L)'
;APSEIVLRLMRSFFSELAANTTIEEADEIYCKPDLSWNVSESCNYVYDSDACGGGGYLAWTAFVYCCEDPVAKWFIVGAAVLFFVLLVMMLSTSADEFFAPNVSTIVAHLKISENVAGVTFMAFGNGITDVFTSIASALSSDRPNADLALGSLIGGALFVLLNVAAAVVITRPFKAAFWSTLRDLIFLLITAIFTLIVFLFYDE
;
A
#
# COMPACT_ATOMS: atom_id res chain seq x y z
N ALA A 1 -20.78 -5.85 23.26
CA ALA A 1 -20.00 -7.02 22.78
C ALA A 1 -18.61 -6.53 22.35
N PRO A 2 -17.55 -7.35 22.42
CA PRO A 2 -16.20 -6.96 22.00
C PRO A 2 -16.14 -6.43 20.55
N SER A 3 -17.09 -6.84 19.69
CA SER A 3 -17.27 -6.30 18.33
C SER A 3 -17.70 -4.82 18.27
N GLU A 4 -18.49 -4.34 19.23
CA GLU A 4 -18.96 -2.92 19.28
C GLU A 4 -17.83 -1.95 19.63
N ILE A 5 -16.91 -2.37 20.50
CA ILE A 5 -15.80 -1.52 20.95
C ILE A 5 -14.78 -1.34 19.82
N VAL A 6 -14.47 -2.41 19.09
CA VAL A 6 -13.58 -2.37 17.93
C VAL A 6 -14.16 -1.49 16.82
N LEU A 7 -15.46 -1.62 16.54
CA LEU A 7 -16.14 -0.77 15.55
C LEU A 7 -16.15 0.71 15.94
N ARG A 8 -16.31 1.04 17.22
CA ARG A 8 -16.25 2.43 17.70
C ARG A 8 -14.83 3.01 17.64
N LEU A 9 -13.83 2.23 18.03
CA LEU A 9 -12.41 2.63 17.96
C LEU A 9 -11.98 2.84 16.51
N MET A 10 -12.37 1.95 15.59
CA MET A 10 -12.12 2.14 14.16
C MET A 10 -12.76 3.41 13.63
N ARG A 11 -14.03 3.64 13.94
CA ARG A 11 -14.74 4.84 13.46
C ARG A 11 -14.10 6.14 13.98
N SER A 12 -13.68 6.17 15.24
CA SER A 12 -12.97 7.30 15.86
C SER A 12 -11.62 7.55 15.19
N PHE A 13 -10.85 6.49 14.95
CA PHE A 13 -9.53 6.62 14.35
C PHE A 13 -9.60 7.03 12.88
N PHE A 14 -10.52 6.46 12.10
CA PHE A 14 -10.74 6.88 10.71
C PHE A 14 -11.20 8.34 10.62
N SER A 15 -12.00 8.84 11.58
CA SER A 15 -12.38 10.25 11.60
C SER A 15 -11.21 11.18 11.92
N GLU A 16 -10.27 10.77 12.79
CA GLU A 16 -9.09 11.57 13.13
C GLU A 16 -8.05 11.54 12.00
N LEU A 17 -7.83 10.38 11.36
CA LEU A 17 -6.97 10.28 10.17
C LEU A 17 -7.46 11.16 9.02
N ALA A 18 -8.77 11.13 8.74
CA ALA A 18 -9.37 11.95 7.70
C ALA A 18 -9.34 13.46 8.00
N ALA A 19 -9.35 13.84 9.28
CA ALA A 19 -9.26 15.24 9.69
C ALA A 19 -7.82 15.79 9.62
N ASN A 20 -6.80 14.91 9.70
CA ASN A 20 -5.40 15.33 9.80
C ASN A 20 -4.62 15.20 8.46
N THR A 21 -5.28 14.78 7.38
CA THR A 21 -4.68 14.62 6.04
C THR A 21 -4.72 15.90 5.18
N THR A 22 -5.27 17.00 5.68
CA THR A 22 -5.18 18.30 5.01
C THR A 22 -3.84 18.97 5.34
N ILE A 23 -2.74 18.43 4.81
CA ILE A 23 -1.42 19.07 4.87
C ILE A 23 -1.25 19.91 3.61
N GLU A 24 -0.78 21.15 3.82
CA GLU A 24 -0.49 22.18 2.82
C GLU A 24 0.33 21.65 1.63
N GLU A 25 -0.09 22.01 0.40
CA GLU A 25 0.70 21.90 -0.83
C GLU A 25 1.99 22.74 -0.65
N ALA A 26 3.08 22.09 -0.23
CA ALA A 26 4.42 22.58 -0.51
C ALA A 26 4.72 22.32 -2.00
N ASP A 27 5.47 23.23 -2.60
CA ASP A 27 5.69 23.43 -4.05
C ASP A 27 6.49 22.29 -4.71
N GLU A 28 5.97 21.06 -4.67
CA GLU A 28 6.53 19.90 -5.36
C GLU A 28 6.15 19.93 -6.85
N ILE A 29 7.10 19.56 -7.72
CA ILE A 29 6.92 19.51 -9.18
C ILE A 29 6.01 18.32 -9.53
N TYR A 30 4.70 18.48 -9.34
CA TYR A 30 3.69 17.51 -9.71
C TYR A 30 3.20 17.74 -11.14
N CYS A 31 2.84 16.65 -11.82
CA CYS A 31 2.15 16.71 -13.11
C CYS A 31 0.77 17.37 -12.96
N LYS A 32 0.69 18.69 -13.19
CA LYS A 32 -0.52 19.49 -13.05
C LYS A 32 -0.86 20.18 -14.37
N PRO A 33 -1.48 19.47 -15.34
CA PRO A 33 -2.02 20.13 -16.52
C PRO A 33 -3.13 21.11 -16.11
N ASP A 34 -3.12 22.31 -16.71
CA ASP A 34 -4.11 23.35 -16.42
C ASP A 34 -5.52 22.91 -16.85
N LEU A 35 -6.54 23.19 -16.03
CA LEU A 35 -7.93 22.87 -16.34
C LEU A 35 -8.49 23.69 -17.50
N SER A 36 -7.84 24.81 -17.86
CA SER A 36 -8.24 25.66 -18.98
C SER A 36 -7.76 25.15 -20.35
N TRP A 37 -6.88 24.15 -20.38
CA TRP A 37 -6.29 23.61 -21.61
C TRP A 37 -7.22 22.61 -22.31
N ASN A 38 -7.12 22.55 -23.63
CA ASN A 38 -7.79 21.51 -24.41
C ASN A 38 -7.06 20.16 -24.26
N VAL A 39 -7.76 19.05 -24.53
CA VAL A 39 -7.23 17.67 -24.42
C VAL A 39 -5.88 17.50 -25.12
N SER A 40 -5.72 18.08 -26.32
CA SER A 40 -4.47 18.02 -27.08
C SER A 40 -3.31 18.78 -26.42
N GLU A 41 -3.59 19.92 -25.78
CA GLU A 41 -2.58 20.72 -25.09
C GLU A 41 -2.14 20.04 -23.79
N SER A 42 -3.09 19.51 -23.02
CA SER A 42 -2.80 18.69 -21.83
C SER A 42 -1.99 17.45 -22.21
N CYS A 43 -2.32 16.82 -23.34
CA CYS A 43 -1.62 15.63 -23.81
C CYS A 43 -0.18 15.92 -24.26
N ASN A 44 0.04 17.03 -24.98
CA ASN A 44 1.39 17.47 -25.35
C ASN A 44 2.23 17.77 -24.10
N TYR A 45 1.65 18.45 -23.10
CA TYR A 45 2.32 18.69 -21.84
C TYR A 45 2.71 17.39 -21.11
N VAL A 46 1.82 16.38 -21.09
CA VAL A 46 2.09 15.09 -20.44
C VAL A 46 3.22 14.31 -21.12
N TYR A 47 3.34 14.41 -22.45
CA TYR A 47 4.42 13.76 -23.19
C TYR A 47 5.76 14.52 -23.15
N ASP A 48 5.72 15.85 -23.07
CA ASP A 48 6.91 16.71 -23.10
C ASP A 48 7.51 16.96 -21.71
N SER A 49 6.71 16.82 -20.65
CA SER A 49 7.14 17.10 -19.28
C SER A 49 7.65 15.85 -18.57
N ASP A 50 8.92 15.88 -18.15
CA ASP A 50 9.50 14.85 -17.26
C ASP A 50 8.72 14.67 -15.95
N ALA A 51 8.02 15.72 -15.50
CA ALA A 51 7.18 15.70 -14.29
C ALA A 51 5.97 14.74 -14.40
N CYS A 52 5.55 14.42 -15.63
CA CYS A 52 4.41 13.54 -15.91
C CYS A 52 4.81 12.08 -16.20
N GLY A 53 6.11 11.78 -16.16
CA GLY A 53 6.65 10.42 -16.26
C GLY A 53 6.28 9.59 -15.04
N GLY A 54 5.21 8.79 -15.14
CA GLY A 54 4.67 8.00 -14.03
C GLY A 54 5.47 6.76 -13.60
N GLY A 55 6.72 6.60 -14.05
CA GLY A 55 7.65 5.59 -13.52
C GLY A 55 7.18 4.14 -13.62
N GLY A 56 6.49 3.74 -14.69
CA GLY A 56 5.97 2.37 -14.83
C GLY A 56 5.71 1.96 -16.28
N TYR A 57 5.44 0.67 -16.50
CA TYR A 57 5.16 0.11 -17.84
C TYR A 57 3.91 0.70 -18.51
N LEU A 58 3.00 1.29 -17.74
CA LEU A 58 1.80 1.97 -18.23
C LEU A 58 1.84 3.44 -17.78
N ALA A 59 1.89 4.36 -18.74
CA ALA A 59 1.77 5.79 -18.47
C ALA A 59 0.32 6.16 -18.11
N TRP A 60 -0.02 6.00 -16.83
CA TRP A 60 -1.36 6.29 -16.32
C TRP A 60 -1.78 7.74 -16.56
N THR A 61 -0.84 8.68 -16.44
CA THR A 61 -1.04 10.12 -16.75
C THR A 61 -1.48 10.32 -18.19
N ALA A 62 -0.79 9.70 -19.16
CA ALA A 62 -1.20 9.75 -20.57
C ALA A 62 -2.57 9.10 -20.80
N PHE A 63 -2.88 7.99 -20.14
CA PHE A 63 -4.19 7.36 -20.26
C PHE A 63 -5.35 8.27 -19.79
N VAL A 64 -5.19 8.93 -18.64
CA VAL A 64 -6.22 9.80 -18.06
C VAL A 64 -6.48 11.03 -18.94
N TYR A 65 -5.40 11.70 -19.36
CA TYR A 65 -5.47 13.00 -20.04
C TYR A 65 -5.58 12.90 -21.57
N CYS A 66 -4.95 11.92 -22.22
CA CYS A 66 -4.90 11.85 -23.70
C CYS A 66 -6.00 10.99 -24.33
N CYS A 67 -6.60 10.04 -23.60
CA CYS A 67 -7.60 9.15 -24.18
C CYS A 67 -8.99 9.80 -24.11
N GLU A 68 -9.49 10.38 -25.21
CA GLU A 68 -10.78 11.08 -25.20
C GLU A 68 -11.99 10.12 -25.28
N ASP A 69 -11.81 8.97 -25.95
CA ASP A 69 -12.89 8.02 -26.21
C ASP A 69 -13.44 7.37 -24.91
N PRO A 70 -14.70 7.64 -24.53
CA PRO A 70 -15.26 7.14 -23.27
C PRO A 70 -15.39 5.61 -23.28
N VAL A 71 -15.70 5.00 -24.44
CA VAL A 71 -15.83 3.54 -24.56
C VAL A 71 -14.48 2.84 -24.36
N ALA A 72 -13.40 3.39 -24.94
CA ALA A 72 -12.06 2.84 -24.78
C ALA A 72 -11.57 2.97 -23.33
N LYS A 73 -11.84 4.12 -22.68
CA LYS A 73 -11.55 4.32 -21.25
C LYS A 73 -12.20 3.27 -20.36
N TRP A 74 -13.50 3.05 -20.49
CA TRP A 74 -14.22 2.06 -19.69
C TRP A 74 -13.76 0.63 -19.98
N PHE A 75 -13.42 0.31 -21.23
CA PHE A 75 -12.90 -1.01 -21.58
C PHE A 75 -11.54 -1.27 -20.92
N ILE A 76 -10.61 -0.30 -20.96
CA ILE A 76 -9.29 -0.42 -20.35
C ILE A 76 -9.41 -0.51 -18.82
N VAL A 77 -10.25 0.32 -18.19
CA VAL A 77 -10.51 0.23 -16.74
C VAL A 77 -11.11 -1.13 -16.38
N GLY A 78 -12.08 -1.62 -17.15
CA GLY A 78 -12.68 -2.94 -16.95
C GLY A 78 -11.65 -4.08 -17.08
N ALA A 79 -10.78 -4.00 -18.09
CA ALA A 79 -9.69 -4.96 -18.28
C ALA A 79 -8.66 -4.90 -17.14
N ALA A 80 -8.31 -3.70 -16.67
CA ALA A 80 -7.39 -3.50 -15.55
C ALA A 80 -7.96 -4.05 -14.23
N VAL A 81 -9.25 -3.81 -13.96
CA VAL A 81 -9.94 -4.37 -12.78
C VAL A 81 -10.00 -5.89 -12.87
N LEU A 82 -10.35 -6.45 -14.04
CA LEU A 82 -10.36 -7.90 -14.23
C LEU A 82 -8.96 -8.50 -14.01
N PHE A 83 -7.93 -7.88 -14.58
CA PHE A 83 -6.54 -8.30 -14.40
C PHE A 83 -6.11 -8.24 -12.93
N PHE A 84 -6.46 -7.16 -12.22
CA PHE A 84 -6.21 -7.03 -10.79
C PHE A 84 -6.88 -8.13 -9.98
N VAL A 85 -8.15 -8.43 -10.25
CA VAL A 85 -8.89 -9.52 -9.58
C VAL A 85 -8.25 -10.88 -9.86
N LEU A 86 -7.80 -11.13 -11.10
CA LEU A 86 -7.07 -12.36 -11.44
C LEU A 86 -5.75 -12.47 -10.65
N LEU A 87 -4.98 -11.39 -10.55
CA LEU A 87 -3.74 -11.38 -9.76
C LEU A 87 -4.01 -11.68 -8.28
N VAL A 88 -5.02 -11.05 -7.68
CA VAL A 88 -5.40 -11.31 -6.28
C VAL A 88 -5.82 -12.77 -6.07
N MET A 89 -6.59 -13.35 -7.00
CA MET A 89 -6.98 -14.76 -6.92
C MET A 89 -5.77 -15.70 -7.04
N MET A 90 -4.84 -15.42 -7.96
CA MET A 90 -3.61 -16.22 -8.11
C MET A 90 -2.73 -16.12 -6.86
N LEU A 91 -2.58 -14.93 -6.28
CA LEU A 91 -1.82 -14.72 -5.05
C LEU A 91 -2.48 -15.41 -3.84
N SER A 92 -3.80 -15.28 -3.69
CA SER A 92 -4.54 -15.92 -2.59
C SER A 92 -4.43 -17.44 -2.65
N THR A 93 -4.68 -18.04 -3.81
CA THR A 93 -4.59 -19.50 -3.98
C THR A 93 -3.15 -19.99 -3.78
N SER A 94 -2.15 -19.25 -4.26
CA SER A 94 -0.74 -19.57 -4.02
C SER A 94 -0.38 -19.50 -2.54
N ALA A 95 -0.90 -18.52 -1.82
CA ALA A 95 -0.66 -18.36 -0.39
C ALA A 95 -1.28 -19.51 0.43
N ASP A 96 -2.52 -19.88 0.12
CA ASP A 96 -3.28 -20.88 0.87
C ASP A 96 -2.81 -22.32 0.58
N GLU A 97 -2.56 -22.66 -0.69
CA GLU A 97 -2.24 -24.04 -1.09
C GLU A 97 -0.74 -24.35 -1.04
N PHE A 98 0.12 -23.37 -1.29
CA PHE A 98 1.57 -23.60 -1.37
C PHE A 98 2.31 -22.96 -0.21
N PHE A 99 2.09 -21.68 0.09
CA PHE A 99 2.90 -20.99 1.09
C PHE A 99 2.61 -21.50 2.52
N ALA A 100 1.35 -21.51 2.95
CA ALA A 100 0.99 -21.89 4.33
C ALA A 100 1.37 -23.35 4.70
N PRO A 101 1.12 -24.39 3.86
CA PRO A 101 1.49 -25.76 4.20
C PRO A 101 3.00 -25.99 4.23
N ASN A 102 3.75 -25.33 3.33
CA ASN A 102 5.21 -25.41 3.30
C ASN A 102 5.81 -24.78 4.56
N VAL A 103 5.31 -23.62 5.00
CA VAL A 103 5.74 -22.99 6.26
C VAL A 103 5.45 -23.91 7.45
N SER A 104 4.25 -24.48 7.57
CA SER A 104 3.93 -25.39 8.70
C SER A 104 4.83 -26.63 8.71
N THR A 105 5.16 -27.19 7.54
CA THR A 105 6.10 -28.32 7.43
C THR A 105 7.50 -27.95 7.92
N ILE A 106 8.02 -26.79 7.50
CA ILE A 106 9.32 -26.27 7.94
C ILE A 106 9.31 -26.09 9.46
N VAL A 107 8.26 -25.50 10.02
CA VAL A 107 8.09 -25.24 11.46
C VAL A 107 8.06 -26.53 12.27
N ALA A 108 7.36 -27.55 11.77
CA ALA A 108 7.34 -28.89 12.37
C ALA A 108 8.72 -29.55 12.39
N HIS A 109 9.51 -29.38 11.31
CA HIS A 109 10.88 -29.89 11.26
C HIS A 109 11.83 -29.15 12.21
N LEU A 110 11.72 -27.82 12.29
CA LEU A 110 12.54 -26.96 13.15
C LEU A 110 12.09 -26.97 14.62
N LYS A 111 10.95 -27.61 14.94
CA LYS A 111 10.33 -27.64 16.29
C LYS A 111 10.09 -26.24 16.87
N ILE A 112 9.77 -25.28 16.02
CA ILE A 112 9.43 -23.90 16.41
C ILE A 112 7.91 -23.82 16.64
N SER A 113 7.44 -22.85 17.43
CA SER A 113 6.00 -22.63 17.59
C SER A 113 5.40 -21.97 16.35
N GLU A 114 4.19 -22.37 15.97
CA GLU A 114 3.44 -21.79 14.83
C GLU A 114 3.26 -20.26 14.98
N ASN A 115 3.17 -19.76 16.22
CA ASN A 115 3.12 -18.32 16.47
C ASN A 115 4.41 -17.60 16.04
N VAL A 116 5.58 -18.18 16.32
CA VAL A 116 6.88 -17.62 15.91
C VAL A 116 7.07 -17.73 14.39
N ALA A 117 6.52 -18.78 13.79
CA ALA A 117 6.51 -18.94 12.35
C ALA A 117 5.70 -17.87 11.63
N GLY A 118 4.48 -17.60 12.12
CA GLY A 118 3.62 -16.55 11.57
C GLY A 118 4.28 -15.17 11.64
N VAL A 119 4.80 -14.79 12.81
CA VAL A 119 5.46 -13.47 12.97
C VAL A 119 6.78 -13.33 12.22
N THR A 120 7.38 -14.42 11.73
CA THR A 120 8.67 -14.40 11.02
C THR A 120 8.49 -14.67 9.53
N PHE A 121 8.05 -15.87 9.15
CA PHE A 121 7.97 -16.29 7.75
C PHE A 121 6.87 -15.55 6.98
N MET A 122 5.69 -15.34 7.58
CA MET A 122 4.64 -14.55 6.91
C MET A 122 5.03 -13.07 6.83
N ALA A 123 5.64 -12.52 7.88
CA ALA A 123 6.14 -11.16 7.87
C ALA A 123 7.24 -10.96 6.80
N PHE A 124 8.13 -11.95 6.65
CA PHE A 124 9.18 -11.94 5.64
C PHE A 124 8.62 -12.04 4.22
N GLY A 125 7.60 -12.88 4.00
CA GLY A 125 6.90 -12.96 2.71
C GLY A 125 6.33 -11.61 2.27
N ASN A 126 5.64 -10.91 3.17
CA ASN A 126 5.14 -9.57 2.90
C ASN A 126 6.29 -8.58 2.64
N GLY A 127 7.28 -8.53 3.52
CA GLY A 127 8.39 -7.58 3.43
C GLY A 127 9.23 -7.72 2.16
N ILE A 128 9.46 -8.94 1.66
CA ILE A 128 10.15 -9.15 0.38
C ILE A 128 9.36 -8.53 -0.78
N THR A 129 8.04 -8.68 -0.77
CA THR A 129 7.18 -8.18 -1.84
C THR A 129 7.21 -6.65 -1.89
N ASP A 130 7.22 -5.99 -0.72
CA ASP A 130 7.35 -4.54 -0.60
C ASP A 130 8.72 -4.04 -1.09
N VAL A 131 9.79 -4.78 -0.78
CA VAL A 131 11.15 -4.47 -1.26
C VAL A 131 11.23 -4.61 -2.78
N PHE A 132 10.70 -5.69 -3.35
CA PHE A 132 10.69 -5.85 -4.82
C PHE A 132 9.86 -4.77 -5.51
N THR A 133 8.73 -4.37 -4.94
CA THR A 133 7.90 -3.30 -5.48
C THR A 133 8.64 -1.95 -5.42
N SER A 134 9.33 -1.68 -4.31
CA SER A 134 10.15 -0.47 -4.16
C SER A 134 11.32 -0.43 -5.14
N ILE A 135 12.01 -1.56 -5.33
CA ILE A 135 13.09 -1.69 -6.31
C ILE A 135 12.54 -1.52 -7.74
N ALA A 136 11.41 -2.16 -8.06
CA ALA A 136 10.78 -2.03 -9.37
C ALA A 136 10.38 -0.58 -9.66
N SER A 137 9.84 0.12 -8.66
CA SER A 137 9.52 1.55 -8.75
C SER A 137 10.77 2.42 -8.99
N ALA A 138 11.84 2.18 -8.21
CA ALA A 138 13.10 2.90 -8.35
C ALA A 138 13.80 2.64 -9.69
N LEU A 139 13.63 1.46 -10.29
CA LEU A 139 14.20 1.11 -11.60
C LEU A 139 13.34 1.58 -12.79
N SER A 140 12.04 1.82 -12.56
CA SER A 140 11.10 2.16 -13.64
C SER A 140 10.94 3.67 -13.85
N SER A 141 11.48 4.50 -12.96
CA SER A 141 11.42 5.96 -13.04
C SER A 141 12.81 6.58 -13.08
N ASP A 142 13.01 7.57 -13.94
CA ASP A 142 14.24 8.38 -13.97
C ASP A 142 14.39 9.27 -12.72
N ARG A 143 13.28 9.55 -12.03
CA ARG A 143 13.24 10.23 -10.73
C ARG A 143 12.48 9.36 -9.72
N PRO A 144 13.16 8.75 -8.75
CA PRO A 144 12.49 8.00 -7.70
C PRO A 144 11.79 8.97 -6.74
N ASN A 145 10.46 8.96 -6.74
CA ASN A 145 9.67 9.73 -5.77
C ASN A 145 9.65 8.97 -4.44
N ALA A 146 10.51 9.38 -3.50
CA ALA A 146 10.61 8.78 -2.18
C ALA A 146 9.27 8.84 -1.42
N ASP A 147 8.52 9.92 -1.61
CA ASP A 147 7.22 10.24 -1.03
C ASP A 147 6.16 9.22 -1.42
N LEU A 148 6.13 8.82 -2.69
CA LEU A 148 5.19 7.82 -3.19
C LEU A 148 5.49 6.44 -2.58
N ALA A 149 6.77 6.08 -2.47
CA ALA A 149 7.19 4.84 -1.86
C ALA A 149 6.85 4.80 -0.36
N LEU A 150 7.12 5.90 0.36
CA LEU A 150 6.78 6.04 1.79
C LEU A 150 5.28 6.04 2.02
N GLY A 151 4.52 6.76 1.21
CA GLY A 151 3.06 6.76 1.26
C GLY A 151 2.46 5.37 1.06
N SER A 152 3.03 4.58 0.14
CA SER A 152 2.64 3.17 -0.05
C SER A 152 2.98 2.30 1.17
N LEU A 153 4.17 2.46 1.77
CA LEU A 153 4.59 1.69 2.95
C LEU A 153 3.71 1.99 4.17
N ILE A 154 3.50 3.28 4.47
CA ILE A 154 2.67 3.72 5.60
C ILE A 154 1.20 3.33 5.36
N GLY A 155 0.70 3.54 4.14
CA GLY A 155 -0.66 3.15 3.75
C GLY A 155 -0.90 1.65 3.87
N GLY A 156 0.07 0.82 3.46
CA GLY A 156 0.03 -0.63 3.61
C GLY A 156 -0.01 -1.08 5.07
N ALA A 157 0.83 -0.50 5.93
CA ALA A 157 0.84 -0.77 7.36
C ALA A 157 -0.51 -0.41 8.01
N LEU A 158 -1.07 0.76 7.69
CA LEU A 158 -2.39 1.17 8.16
C LEU A 158 -3.50 0.27 7.62
N PHE A 159 -3.43 -0.16 6.36
CA PHE A 159 -4.41 -1.07 5.79
C PHE A 159 -4.45 -2.41 6.52
N VAL A 160 -3.29 -2.99 6.86
CA VAL A 160 -3.22 -4.25 7.61
C VAL A 160 -3.72 -4.07 9.05
N LEU A 161 -3.30 -3.01 9.73
CA LEU A 161 -3.71 -2.74 11.11
C LEU A 161 -5.21 -2.45 11.25
N LEU A 162 -5.78 -1.74 10.28
CA LEU A 162 -7.19 -1.37 10.32
C LEU A 162 -8.05 -2.44 9.66
N ASN A 163 -7.91 -2.65 8.35
CA ASN A 163 -8.85 -3.50 7.61
C ASN A 163 -8.64 -4.99 7.91
N VAL A 164 -7.40 -5.47 7.82
CA VAL A 164 -7.11 -6.92 7.99
C VAL A 164 -7.34 -7.33 9.44
N ALA A 165 -6.83 -6.56 10.41
CA ALA A 165 -7.08 -6.87 11.82
C ALA A 165 -8.58 -6.79 12.18
N ALA A 166 -9.35 -5.84 11.63
CA ALA A 166 -10.81 -5.82 11.83
C ALA A 166 -11.44 -7.12 11.35
N ALA A 167 -11.11 -7.52 10.12
CA ALA A 167 -11.69 -8.69 9.49
C ALA A 167 -11.40 -9.96 10.31
N VAL A 168 -10.18 -10.11 10.83
CA VAL A 168 -9.81 -11.25 11.69
C VAL A 168 -10.61 -11.23 12.99
N VAL A 169 -10.73 -10.09 13.67
CA VAL A 169 -11.46 -9.98 14.94
C VAL A 169 -12.96 -10.24 14.76
N ILE A 170 -13.54 -9.78 13.65
CA ILE A 170 -14.96 -10.00 13.32
C ILE A 170 -15.22 -11.47 12.98
N THR A 171 -14.34 -12.10 12.19
CA THR A 171 -14.52 -13.49 11.74
C THR A 171 -14.22 -14.51 12.83
N ARG A 172 -13.19 -14.29 13.64
CA ARG A 172 -12.75 -15.19 14.71
C ARG A 172 -12.31 -14.39 15.94
N PRO A 173 -13.21 -14.13 16.91
CA PRO A 173 -12.82 -13.43 18.12
C PRO A 173 -11.82 -14.26 18.93
N PHE A 174 -10.65 -13.69 19.18
CA PHE A 174 -9.58 -14.32 19.97
C PHE A 174 -9.15 -13.40 21.11
N LYS A 175 -8.58 -13.98 22.18
CA LYS A 175 -7.97 -13.20 23.26
C LYS A 175 -6.53 -12.87 22.88
N ALA A 176 -6.29 -11.65 22.43
CA ALA A 176 -4.93 -11.15 22.17
C ALA A 176 -4.15 -11.01 23.49
N ALA A 177 -2.87 -11.37 23.47
CA ALA A 177 -1.98 -11.13 24.60
C ALA A 177 -1.62 -9.64 24.63
N PHE A 178 -2.27 -8.88 25.53
CA PHE A 178 -2.14 -7.42 25.62
C PHE A 178 -0.69 -6.94 25.61
N TRP A 179 0.19 -7.58 26.39
CA TRP A 179 1.60 -7.22 26.46
C TRP A 179 2.38 -7.42 25.15
N SER A 180 2.08 -8.49 24.40
CA SER A 180 2.73 -8.73 23.11
C SER A 180 2.24 -7.73 22.07
N THR A 181 0.93 -7.54 21.98
CA THR A 181 0.33 -6.59 21.03
C THR A 181 0.77 -5.14 21.30
N LEU A 182 0.84 -4.75 22.58
CA LEU A 182 1.31 -3.42 22.96
C LEU A 182 2.78 -3.22 22.59
N ARG A 183 3.64 -4.22 22.85
CA ARG A 183 5.05 -4.17 22.45
C ARG A 183 5.19 -3.99 20.94
N ASP A 184 4.46 -4.78 20.16
CA ASP A 184 4.56 -4.74 18.70
C ASP A 184 4.03 -3.41 18.13
N LEU A 185 2.97 -2.84 18.73
CA LEU A 185 2.46 -1.51 18.39
C LEU A 185 3.45 -0.39 18.74
N ILE A 186 4.13 -0.47 19.88
CA ILE A 186 5.16 0.50 20.28
C ILE A 186 6.33 0.45 19.31
N PHE A 187 6.81 -0.74 18.92
CA PHE A 187 7.86 -0.86 17.91
C PHE A 187 7.43 -0.26 16.58
N LEU A 188 6.20 -0.52 16.13
CA LEU A 188 5.65 0.06 14.92
C LEU A 188 5.59 1.60 14.98
N LEU A 189 5.17 2.18 16.11
CA LEU A 189 5.17 3.63 16.32
C LEU A 189 6.58 4.22 16.33
N ILE A 190 7.53 3.57 17.01
CA ILE A 190 8.93 4.02 17.02
C ILE A 190 9.51 4.01 15.61
N THR A 191 9.28 2.94 14.84
CA THR A 191 9.74 2.84 13.45
C THR A 191 9.09 3.91 12.59
N ALA A 192 7.78 4.14 12.71
CA ALA A 192 7.09 5.18 11.96
C ALA A 192 7.63 6.59 12.27
N ILE A 193 7.84 6.91 13.56
CA ILE A 193 8.43 8.18 13.98
C ILE A 193 9.87 8.32 13.47
N PHE A 194 10.66 7.25 13.56
CA PHE A 194 12.03 7.25 13.05
C PHE A 194 12.08 7.50 11.54
N THR A 195 11.23 6.83 10.75
CA THR A 195 11.13 7.05 9.31
C THR A 195 10.70 8.48 8.99
N LEU A 196 9.73 9.04 9.73
CA LEU A 196 9.28 10.42 9.58
C LEU A 196 10.42 11.41 9.86
N ILE A 197 11.14 11.22 10.96
CA ILE A 197 12.30 12.02 11.33
C ILE A 197 13.35 11.97 10.21
N VAL A 198 13.74 10.77 9.76
CA VAL A 198 14.74 10.62 8.69
C VAL A 198 14.30 11.35 7.42
N PHE A 199 13.01 11.29 7.08
CA PHE A 199 12.47 11.99 5.91
C PHE A 199 12.55 13.52 6.07
N LEU A 200 12.11 14.06 7.20
CA LEU A 200 12.18 15.51 7.47
C LEU A 200 13.61 16.05 7.54
N PHE A 201 14.57 15.25 7.99
CA PHE A 201 15.99 15.65 8.03
C PHE A 201 16.75 15.38 6.73
N TYR A 202 16.18 14.62 5.79
CA TYR A 202 16.77 14.36 4.48
C TYR A 202 16.31 15.38 3.42
N ASP A 203 15.22 16.10 3.69
CA ASP A 203 14.66 17.16 2.83
C ASP A 203 15.28 18.56 3.09
N GLU A 204 16.39 18.64 3.85
CA GLU A 204 17.32 19.79 3.90
C GLU A 204 18.62 19.49 3.14
#